data_AF-A0A8J3WSN9-F1
#
_entry.id   AF-A0A8J3WSN9-F1
#
_cell.length_a   1.000
_cell.length_b   1.000
_cell.length_c   1.000
_cell.angle_alpha   90.00
_cell.angle_beta   90.00
_cell.angle_gamma   90.00
#
_symmetry.space_group_name_H-M   'P 1'
#
loop_
_entity.id
_entity.type
_entity.pdbx_description
1 polymer ?
#
loop_
_entity_poly.entity_id
_entity_poly.type
_entity_poly.pdbx_seq_one_letter_code
_entity_poly.pdbx_strand_id
1 'polypeptide(L)' 'MIVFRAKFEGMEPGAAWQDLRMGVRDWNAWERIALVTDHAWMKDGLQLFAWAMPGEVKSFELAQQDDAVAWAAGLAE' A
#
# COMPACT_ATOMS: atom_id res chain seq x y z
N MET A 1 3.04 -2.69 -6.16
CA MET A 1 3.62 -1.58 -5.38
C MET A 1 2.89 -0.30 -5.74
N ILE A 2 2.51 0.51 -4.75
CA ILE A 2 1.86 1.80 -4.93
C ILE A 2 2.70 2.86 -4.21
N VAL A 3 2.99 3.97 -4.89
CA VAL A 3 3.88 5.04 -4.38
C VAL A 3 3.14 6.37 -4.37
N PHE A 4 3.03 7.00 -3.21
CA PHE A 4 2.42 8.32 -3.06
C PHE A 4 3.49 9.38 -2.78
N ARG A 5 3.82 10.22 -3.77
CA ARG A 5 4.86 11.25 -3.69
C ARG A 5 4.35 12.68 -3.48
N ALA A 6 3.06 12.93 -3.68
CA ALA A 6 2.48 14.26 -3.48
C ALA A 6 2.16 14.50 -2.00
N LYS A 7 2.25 15.75 -1.53
CA LYS A 7 1.64 16.19 -0.26
C LYS A 7 0.12 16.08 -0.42
N PHE A 8 -0.41 14.91 -0.12
CA PHE A 8 -1.84 14.63 -0.21
C PHE A 8 -2.45 14.99 1.15
N GLU A 9 -2.97 16.21 1.25
CA GLU A 9 -3.47 16.81 2.50
C GLU A 9 -4.88 16.35 2.89
N GLY A 10 -5.56 15.57 2.05
CA GLY A 10 -6.91 15.12 2.37
C GLY A 10 -7.45 14.11 1.37
N MET A 11 -7.41 12.85 1.77
CA MET A 11 -8.34 11.83 1.30
C MET A 11 -8.67 11.00 2.52
N GLU A 12 -9.96 10.81 2.82
CA GLU A 12 -10.32 9.90 3.91
C GLU A 12 -9.71 8.53 3.62
N PRO A 13 -9.03 7.90 4.59
CA PRO A 13 -8.30 6.64 4.37
C PRO A 13 -9.20 5.55 3.79
N GLY A 14 -10.51 5.59 4.07
CA GLY A 14 -11.49 4.70 3.47
C GLY A 14 -11.71 4.93 1.97
N ALA A 15 -11.77 6.19 1.51
CA ALA A 15 -12.04 6.51 0.11
C ALA A 15 -10.89 6.05 -0.79
N ALA A 16 -9.65 6.43 -0.45
CA ALA A 16 -8.44 5.99 -1.16
C ALA A 16 -8.40 4.47 -1.34
N TRP A 17 -8.85 3.76 -0.31
CA TRP A 17 -8.83 2.31 -0.28
C TRP A 17 -9.98 1.66 -1.06
N GLN A 18 -11.18 2.25 -1.04
CA GLN A 18 -12.28 1.81 -1.88
C GLN A 18 -11.94 1.96 -3.37
N ASP A 19 -11.31 3.08 -3.75
CA ASP A 19 -10.85 3.32 -5.11
C ASP A 19 -9.78 2.28 -5.52
N LEU A 20 -8.83 1.99 -4.62
CA LEU A 20 -7.81 0.97 -4.86
C LEU A 20 -8.41 -0.42 -5.07
N ARG A 21 -9.39 -0.81 -4.26
CA ARG A 21 -10.08 -2.10 -4.35
C ARG A 21 -10.90 -2.23 -5.63
N MET A 22 -11.57 -1.15 -6.05
CA MET A 22 -12.37 -1.16 -7.28
C MET A 22 -11.51 -1.10 -8.55
N GLY A 23 -10.32 -0.51 -8.49
CA GLY A 23 -9.41 -0.39 -9.63
C GLY A 23 -8.65 -1.67 -10.01
N VAL A 24 -8.58 -2.67 -9.14
CA VAL A 24 -7.75 -3.88 -9.35
C VAL A 24 -8.64 -5.07 -9.72
N ARG A 25 -8.69 -5.37 -11.02
CA ARG A 25 -9.54 -6.43 -11.59
C ARG A 25 -9.25 -7.83 -11.03
N ASP A 26 -8.00 -8.09 -10.64
CA ASP A 26 -7.52 -9.37 -10.09
C ASP A 26 -7.06 -9.20 -8.64
N TRP A 27 -7.88 -8.54 -7.82
CA TRP A 27 -7.58 -8.27 -6.41
C TRP A 27 -7.04 -9.49 -5.68
N ASN A 28 -7.69 -10.65 -5.82
CA ASN A 28 -7.30 -11.91 -5.17
C ASN A 28 -5.97 -12.52 -5.67
N ALA A 29 -5.37 -12.03 -6.75
CA ALA A 29 -4.09 -12.55 -7.26
C ALA A 29 -2.87 -11.91 -6.59
N TRP A 30 -3.06 -10.92 -5.73
CA TRP A 30 -1.96 -10.15 -5.14
C TRP A 30 -1.47 -10.81 -3.85
N GLU A 31 -0.31 -11.46 -3.93
CA GLU A 31 0.33 -12.10 -2.77
C GLU A 31 0.98 -11.08 -1.82
N ARG A 32 1.53 -9.96 -2.35
CA ARG A 32 2.24 -8.93 -1.58
C ARG A 32 1.94 -7.52 -2.08
N ILE A 33 1.62 -6.60 -1.16
CA ILE A 33 1.32 -5.19 -1.45
C ILE A 33 2.22 -4.27 -0.64
N ALA A 34 3.15 -3.61 -1.33
CA ALA A 34 3.98 -2.56 -0.74
C ALA A 34 3.35 -1.18 -0.95
N LEU A 35 3.06 -0.48 0.15
CA LEU A 35 2.64 0.92 0.19
C LEU A 35 3.84 1.79 0.54
N VAL A 36 4.26 2.68 -0.37
CA VAL A 36 5.38 3.59 -0.12
C VAL A 36 4.85 5.01 0.09
N THR A 37 4.95 5.53 1.32
CA THR A 37 4.42 6.84 1.71
C THR A 37 5.03 7.36 3.01
N ASP A 38 5.22 8.68 3.09
CA ASP A 38 5.62 9.38 4.32
C ASP A 38 4.42 9.90 5.13
N HIS A 39 3.19 9.67 4.66
CA HIS A 39 1.99 10.17 5.31
C HIS A 39 1.49 9.18 6.36
N ALA A 40 1.47 9.59 7.63
CA ALA A 40 1.03 8.75 8.75
C ALA A 40 -0.39 8.21 8.55
N TRP A 41 -1.34 9.05 8.11
CA TRP A 41 -2.74 8.66 7.92
C TRP A 41 -2.92 7.52 6.89
N MET A 42 -2.02 7.40 5.90
CA MET A 42 -2.05 6.30 4.95
C MET A 42 -1.52 5.01 5.56
N LYS A 43 -0.51 5.10 6.43
CA LYS A 43 0.01 3.94 7.19
C LYS A 43 -1.08 3.41 8.14
N ASP A 44 -1.78 4.31 8.83
CA ASP A 44 -2.91 3.96 9.71
C ASP A 44 -4.08 3.36 8.93
N GLY A 45 -4.44 3.96 7.78
CA GLY A 45 -5.45 3.43 6.87
C GLY A 45 -5.12 2.02 6.39
N LEU A 46 -3.86 1.78 5.99
CA LEU A 46 -3.41 0.45 5.59
C LEU A 46 -3.60 -0.58 6.73
N GLN A 47 -3.24 -0.24 7.96
CA GLN A 47 -3.42 -1.14 9.10
C GLN A 47 -4.91 -1.46 9.38
N LEU A 48 -5.79 -0.46 9.25
CA LEU A 48 -7.23 -0.64 9.46
C LEU A 48 -7.87 -1.57 8.42
N PHE A 49 -7.31 -1.64 7.20
CA PHE A 49 -7.85 -2.47 6.12
C PHE A 49 -6.96 -3.64 5.69
N ALA A 50 -5.85 -3.88 6.38
CA ALA A 50 -4.93 -4.98 6.08
C ALA A 50 -5.63 -6.34 6.12
N TRP A 51 -6.58 -6.54 7.04
CA TRP A 51 -7.37 -7.76 7.16
C TRP A 51 -8.27 -8.05 5.95
N ALA A 52 -8.61 -7.03 5.17
CA ALA A 52 -9.45 -7.15 3.98
C ALA A 52 -8.62 -7.34 2.70
N MET A 53 -7.29 -7.36 2.82
CA MET A 53 -6.38 -7.59 1.70
C MET A 53 -6.18 -9.09 1.45
N PRO A 54 -6.09 -9.51 0.18
CA PRO A 54 -5.94 -10.91 -0.18
C PRO A 54 -4.51 -11.45 -0.01
N GLY A 55 -3.58 -10.65 0.50
CA GLY A 55 -2.17 -11.02 0.68
C GLY A 55 -1.48 -10.18 1.75
N GLU A 56 -0.17 -10.35 1.87
CA GLU A 56 0.64 -9.61 2.84
C GLU A 56 0.72 -8.13 2.44
N VAL A 57 0.56 -7.24 3.40
CA VAL A 57 0.71 -5.81 3.18
C VAL A 57 1.77 -5.22 4.09
N LYS A 58 2.60 -4.34 3.53
CA LYS A 58 3.67 -3.67 4.26
C LYS A 58 3.78 -2.23 3.80
N SER A 59 3.96 -1.31 4.75
CA SER A 59 4.24 0.09 4.47
C SER A 59 5.73 0.38 4.56
N PHE A 60 6.19 1.29 3.71
CA PHE A 60 7.57 1.74 3.59
C PHE A 60 7.59 3.26 3.48
N GLU A 61 8.65 3.88 3.97
CA GLU A 61 8.87 5.32 3.76
C GLU A 61 9.36 5.58 2.34
N LEU A 62 9.21 6.82 1.83
CA LEU A 62 9.69 7.17 0.49
C LEU A 62 11.20 6.93 0.34
N ALA A 63 11.96 7.04 1.42
CA ALA A 63 13.39 6.73 1.47
C ALA A 63 13.70 5.23 1.29
N GLN A 64 12.73 4.34 1.53
CA GLN A 64 12.87 2.87 1.48
C GLN A 64 12.23 2.27 0.22
N GLN A 65 12.08 3.07 -0.85
CA GLN A 65 11.41 2.61 -2.06
C GLN A 65 12.08 1.36 -2.66
N ASP A 66 13.42 1.30 -2.67
CA ASP A 66 14.16 0.15 -3.20
C ASP A 66 13.88 -1.13 -2.39
N ASP A 67 13.83 -1.03 -1.06
CA ASP A 67 13.44 -2.14 -0.18
C ASP A 67 11.99 -2.59 -0.43
N ALA A 68 11.09 -1.63 -0.67
CA ALA A 68 9.69 -1.90 -0.98
C ALA A 68 9.54 -2.68 -2.28
N VAL A 69 10.34 -2.36 -3.30
CA VAL A 69 10.40 -3.08 -4.57
C VAL A 69 10.92 -4.50 -4.34
N ALA A 70 12.05 -4.66 -3.64
CA ALA A 70 12.64 -5.96 -3.38
C ALA A 70 11.68 -6.88 -2.62
N TRP A 71 11.01 -6.37 -1.60
CA TRP A 71 10.03 -7.12 -0.81
C TRP A 71 8.80 -7.51 -1.64
N ALA A 72 8.24 -6.58 -2.42
CA ALA A 72 7.07 -6.84 -3.26
C ALA A 72 7.35 -7.85 -4.39
N ALA A 73 8.59 -7.88 -4.89
CA ALA A 73 9.02 -8.82 -5.92
C ALA A 73 9.38 -10.22 -5.38
N GLY A 74 9.33 -10.43 -4.06
CA GLY A 74 9.77 -11.70 -3.46
C GLY A 74 11.28 -11.88 -3.40
N LEU A 75 12.05 -10.81 -3.59
CA LEU A 75 13.51 -10.82 -3.62
C LEU A 75 14.14 -10.56 -2.24
N ALA A 76 13.35 -10.12 -1.26
CA ALA A 76 13.76 -9.98 0.14
C ALA A 76 13.15 -11.11 0.98
N GLU A 77 13.98 -11.76 1.79
CA GLU A 77 13.62 -12.81 2.75
C GLU A 77 12.91 -12.27 4.00
#